data_AF-A0A3D0TSG4-F1
#
_entry.id   AF-A0A3D0TSG4-F1
#
_cell.length_a   1.000
_cell.length_b   1.000
_cell.length_c   1.000
_cell.angle_alpha   90.00
_cell.angle_beta   90.00
_cell.angle_gamma   90.00
#
_symmetry.space_group_name_H-M   'P 1'
#
loop_
_entity.id
_entity.type
_entity.pdbx_description
1 polymer ?
#
loop_
_entity_poly.entity_id
_entity_poly.type
_entity_poly.pdbx_seq_one_letter_code
_entity_poly.pdbx_strand_id
1 'polypeptide(L)'
;MSDPPPRQPRTHWTLRRGVSAAVTGGVLVALAAVALAVYAIRGSGAPSPYPDSITAVVPAPGSQAPRQAPVGVRLRPGWQPDITIDGVAIPDTQLTAGIRELGEFFFAPRPGRVIEEIRPGRTCAAVVARPLVDVDSADVLFEWCFTSV
;
A
#
# COMPACT_ATOMS: atom_id res chain seq x y z
N MET A 1 84.12 -25.47 -24.83
CA MET A 1 82.99 -25.45 -25.78
C MET A 1 81.82 -26.14 -25.08
N SER A 2 80.64 -25.52 -25.11
CA SER A 2 79.33 -25.97 -24.58
C SER A 2 79.13 -25.75 -23.06
N ASP A 3 78.09 -25.12 -22.53
CA ASP A 3 76.96 -24.27 -22.98
C ASP A 3 76.41 -23.64 -21.66
N PRO A 4 75.99 -22.36 -21.54
CA PRO A 4 75.50 -21.85 -20.25
C PRO A 4 74.08 -22.39 -19.96
N PRO A 5 73.70 -22.57 -18.68
CA PRO A 5 72.43 -23.18 -18.32
C PRO A 5 71.23 -22.25 -18.66
N PRO A 6 70.04 -22.82 -18.94
CA PRO A 6 68.87 -22.03 -19.29
C PRO A 6 68.37 -21.21 -18.09
N ARG A 7 68.04 -19.94 -18.34
CA ARG A 7 67.38 -19.06 -17.35
C ARG A 7 65.96 -19.56 -17.11
N GLN A 8 65.65 -19.99 -15.90
CA GLN A 8 64.27 -20.27 -15.49
C GLN A 8 63.48 -18.95 -15.35
N PRO A 9 62.29 -18.83 -15.96
CA PRO A 9 61.40 -17.71 -15.70
C PRO A 9 60.87 -17.80 -14.27
N ARG A 10 61.14 -16.76 -13.47
CA ARG A 10 60.54 -16.58 -12.15
C ARG A 10 59.04 -16.34 -12.31
N THR A 11 58.24 -17.39 -12.22
CA THR A 11 56.79 -17.28 -12.14
C THR A 11 56.43 -16.62 -10.81
N HIS A 12 56.05 -15.34 -10.87
CA HIS A 12 55.64 -14.53 -9.72
C HIS A 12 54.25 -14.97 -9.23
N TRP A 13 54.21 -16.03 -8.43
CA TRP A 13 52.98 -16.65 -7.88
C TRP A 13 52.33 -15.87 -6.72
N THR A 14 52.62 -14.58 -6.55
CA THR A 14 52.08 -13.82 -5.40
C THR A 14 50.85 -12.98 -5.72
N LEU A 15 50.40 -12.91 -6.98
CA LEU A 15 49.29 -12.03 -7.36
C LEU A 15 47.87 -12.60 -7.18
N ARG A 16 47.71 -13.86 -6.72
CA ARG A 16 46.40 -14.51 -6.65
C ARG A 16 45.71 -14.50 -5.28
N ARG A 17 46.39 -14.08 -4.21
CA ARG A 17 45.80 -14.08 -2.85
C ARG A 17 45.22 -12.72 -2.42
N GLY A 18 45.68 -11.61 -3.00
CA GLY A 18 45.21 -10.26 -2.64
C GLY A 18 43.86 -9.87 -3.25
N VAL A 19 43.58 -10.33 -4.47
CA VAL A 19 42.34 -9.96 -5.20
C VAL A 19 41.11 -10.63 -4.57
N SER A 20 41.24 -11.88 -4.12
CA SER A 20 40.11 -12.65 -3.55
C SER A 20 39.61 -12.07 -2.22
N ALA A 21 40.51 -11.54 -1.39
CA ALA A 21 40.16 -10.92 -0.11
C ALA A 21 39.46 -9.57 -0.31
N ALA A 22 39.93 -8.75 -1.25
CA ALA A 22 39.31 -7.46 -1.56
C ALA A 22 37.92 -7.62 -2.20
N VAL A 23 37.74 -8.58 -3.11
CA VAL A 23 36.44 -8.87 -3.72
C VAL A 23 35.46 -9.40 -2.68
N THR A 24 35.87 -10.32 -1.81
CA THR A 24 35.01 -10.85 -0.75
C THR A 24 34.61 -9.77 0.27
N GLY A 25 35.56 -8.91 0.66
CA GLY A 25 35.29 -7.77 1.54
C GLY A 25 34.30 -6.79 0.92
N GLY A 26 34.47 -6.45 -0.37
CA GLY A 26 33.53 -5.59 -1.10
C GLY A 26 32.11 -6.17 -1.19
N VAL A 27 31.99 -7.48 -1.43
CA VAL A 27 30.70 -8.17 -1.46
C VAL A 27 30.00 -8.13 -0.09
N LEU A 28 30.72 -8.38 1.01
CA LEU A 28 30.15 -8.31 2.36
C LEU A 28 29.67 -6.91 2.72
N VAL A 29 30.43 -5.86 2.35
CA VAL A 29 30.03 -4.47 2.57
C VAL A 29 28.79 -4.12 1.74
N ALA A 30 28.72 -4.55 0.48
CA ALA A 30 27.55 -4.34 -0.36
C ALA A 30 26.30 -5.04 0.21
N LEU A 31 26.44 -6.29 0.68
CA LEU A 31 25.34 -7.03 1.32
C LEU A 31 24.88 -6.36 2.62
N ALA A 32 25.82 -5.87 3.44
CA ALA A 32 25.50 -5.13 4.66
C ALA A 32 24.77 -3.81 4.35
N ALA A 33 25.21 -3.08 3.31
CA ALA A 33 24.55 -1.86 2.87
C ALA A 33 23.12 -2.11 2.36
N VAL A 34 22.90 -3.17 1.59
CA VAL A 34 21.56 -3.59 1.15
C VAL A 34 20.70 -4.00 2.34
N ALA A 35 21.23 -4.78 3.28
CA ALA A 35 20.49 -5.20 4.48
C ALA A 35 20.09 -3.99 5.34
N LEU A 36 20.99 -3.02 5.50
CA LEU A 36 20.74 -1.79 6.24
C LEU A 36 19.72 -0.89 5.54
N ALA A 37 19.77 -0.79 4.21
CA ALA A 37 18.77 -0.07 3.42
C ALA A 37 17.38 -0.72 3.53
N VAL A 38 17.29 -2.05 3.43
CA VAL A 38 16.02 -2.79 3.61
C VAL A 38 15.48 -2.60 5.03
N TYR A 39 16.34 -2.65 6.05
CA TYR A 39 15.94 -2.41 7.43
C TYR A 39 15.42 -0.98 7.64
N ALA A 40 16.11 0.02 7.10
CA ALA A 40 15.71 1.42 7.20
C ALA A 40 14.35 1.69 6.55
N ILE A 41 14.05 1.04 5.41
CA ILE A 41 12.75 1.18 4.72
C ILE A 41 11.61 0.49 5.48
N ARG A 42 11.89 -0.61 6.20
CA ARG A 42 10.87 -1.34 6.97
C ARG A 42 10.43 -0.62 8.24
N GLY A 43 11.32 0.17 8.85
CA GLY A 43 11.04 0.90 10.10
C GLY A 43 10.28 2.21 9.93
N SER A 44 10.14 2.73 8.71
CA SER A 44 9.52 4.03 8.44
C SER A 44 8.05 3.92 8.01
N GLY A 45 7.31 2.97 8.56
CA GLY A 45 5.85 2.94 8.40
C GLY A 45 5.24 4.17 9.05
N ALA A 46 4.88 5.17 8.25
CA ALA A 46 4.12 6.31 8.74
C ALA A 46 2.83 5.79 9.42
N PRO A 47 2.40 6.36 10.56
CA PRO A 47 1.14 6.00 11.18
C PRO A 47 0.00 6.07 10.14
N SER A 48 -0.76 4.99 10.00
CA SER A 48 -1.96 5.01 9.17
C SER A 48 -2.95 6.01 9.77
N PRO A 49 -3.52 6.93 8.99
CA PRO A 49 -4.57 7.83 9.48
C PRO A 49 -5.91 7.10 9.68
N TYR A 50 -5.98 5.83 9.28
CA TYR A 50 -7.20 5.01 9.31
C TYR A 50 -7.17 4.01 10.46
N PRO A 51 -8.34 3.69 11.05
CA PRO A 51 -8.50 2.54 11.93
C PRO A 51 -8.06 1.23 11.25
N ASP A 52 -7.66 0.24 12.03
CA ASP A 52 -7.11 -1.03 11.51
C ASP A 52 -8.02 -1.77 10.53
N SER A 53 -9.34 -1.60 10.62
CA SER A 53 -10.31 -2.23 9.70
C SER A 53 -10.33 -1.58 8.32
N ILE A 54 -9.93 -0.31 8.20
CA ILE A 54 -10.01 0.51 6.98
C ILE A 54 -8.61 0.67 6.39
N THR A 55 -8.45 0.24 5.14
CA THR A 55 -7.17 0.36 4.42
C THR A 55 -7.11 1.58 3.51
N ALA A 56 -8.26 2.08 3.06
CA ALA A 56 -8.39 3.29 2.26
C ALA A 56 -9.85 3.77 2.23
N VAL A 57 -10.03 5.05 1.94
CA VAL A 57 -11.32 5.64 1.57
C VAL A 57 -11.19 6.37 0.24
N VAL A 58 -12.28 6.40 -0.53
CA VAL A 58 -12.38 7.07 -1.82
C VAL A 58 -13.65 7.94 -1.81
N PRO A 59 -13.59 9.20 -2.26
CA PRO A 59 -12.39 9.99 -2.47
C PRO A 59 -11.56 10.14 -1.20
N ALA A 60 -10.29 10.52 -1.33
CA ALA A 60 -9.43 10.72 -0.17
C ALA A 60 -9.92 11.91 0.68
N PRO A 61 -9.68 11.92 2.00
CA PRO A 61 -10.08 13.02 2.85
C PRO A 61 -9.47 14.34 2.36
N GLY A 62 -10.30 15.37 2.19
CA GLY A 62 -9.91 16.70 1.71
C GLY A 62 -9.65 16.80 0.19
N SER A 63 -9.78 15.71 -0.57
CA SER A 63 -9.54 15.75 -2.01
C SER A 63 -10.67 16.41 -2.79
N GLN A 64 -10.39 16.76 -4.04
CA GLN A 64 -11.41 17.14 -5.02
C GLN A 64 -11.78 15.92 -5.88
N ALA A 65 -13.06 15.73 -6.17
CA ALA A 65 -13.53 14.62 -6.98
C ALA A 65 -14.71 15.05 -7.88
N PRO A 66 -14.82 14.50 -9.10
CA PRO A 66 -16.00 14.71 -9.94
C PRO A 66 -17.30 14.32 -9.25
N ARG A 67 -18.42 14.95 -9.62
CA ARG A 67 -19.76 14.60 -9.12
C ARG A 67 -20.21 13.16 -9.40
N GLN A 68 -19.56 12.51 -10.36
CA GLN A 68 -19.79 11.12 -10.77
C GLN A 68 -18.68 10.17 -10.28
N ALA A 69 -17.79 10.64 -9.40
CA ALA A 69 -16.72 9.82 -8.85
C ALA A 69 -17.28 8.74 -7.90
N PRO A 70 -16.62 7.57 -7.82
CA PRO A 70 -16.98 6.57 -6.84
C PRO A 70 -16.69 7.06 -5.42
N VAL A 71 -17.56 6.67 -4.48
CA VAL A 71 -17.44 6.97 -3.05
C VAL A 71 -17.54 5.68 -2.26
N GLY A 72 -16.62 5.44 -1.34
CA GLY A 72 -16.68 4.31 -0.42
C GLY A 72 -15.35 3.97 0.21
N VAL A 73 -15.21 2.70 0.61
CA VAL A 73 -14.08 2.27 1.45
C VAL A 73 -13.47 0.98 0.95
N ARG A 74 -12.20 0.77 1.31
CA ARG A 74 -11.55 -0.52 1.21
C ARG A 74 -11.24 -1.04 2.61
N LEU A 75 -11.83 -2.17 2.96
CA LEU A 75 -11.71 -2.80 4.26
C LEU A 75 -10.70 -3.96 4.23
N ARG A 76 -10.17 -4.29 5.41
CA ARG A 76 -9.50 -5.58 5.59
C ARG A 76 -10.50 -6.73 5.50
N PRO A 77 -10.03 -7.95 5.15
CA PRO A 77 -10.89 -9.13 5.17
C PRO A 77 -11.57 -9.33 6.53
N GLY A 78 -12.81 -9.81 6.51
CA GLY A 78 -13.60 -10.08 7.72
C GLY A 78 -14.43 -8.91 8.23
N TRP A 79 -14.57 -7.83 7.44
CA TRP A 79 -15.38 -6.67 7.77
C TRP A 79 -16.42 -6.37 6.69
N GLN A 80 -17.58 -5.82 7.09
CA GLN A 80 -18.64 -5.36 6.20
C GLN A 80 -18.97 -3.89 6.49
N PRO A 81 -19.10 -3.03 5.46
CA PRO A 81 -19.43 -1.63 5.66
C PRO A 81 -20.93 -1.37 5.55
N ASP A 82 -21.41 -0.46 6.38
CA ASP A 82 -22.56 0.40 6.08
C ASP A 82 -22.06 1.79 5.71
N ILE A 83 -22.40 2.25 4.51
CA ILE A 83 -21.93 3.54 4.00
C ILE A 83 -23.09 4.53 3.95
N THR A 84 -22.82 5.74 4.42
CA THR A 84 -23.71 6.90 4.27
C THR A 84 -22.97 8.01 3.55
N ILE A 85 -23.68 8.76 2.69
CA ILE A 85 -23.15 9.93 1.98
C ILE A 85 -24.10 11.09 2.26
N ASP A 86 -23.61 12.12 2.94
CA ASP A 86 -24.41 13.26 3.44
C ASP A 86 -25.69 12.80 4.18
N GLY A 87 -25.57 11.77 5.00
CA GLY A 87 -26.68 11.17 5.75
C GLY A 87 -27.60 10.25 4.95
N VAL A 88 -27.40 10.10 3.63
CA VAL A 88 -28.14 9.14 2.81
C VAL A 88 -27.47 7.78 2.88
N ALA A 89 -28.19 6.79 3.42
CA ALA A 89 -27.70 5.41 3.48
C ALA A 89 -27.62 4.79 2.08
N ILE A 90 -26.47 4.21 1.76
CA ILE A 90 -26.24 3.52 0.50
C ILE A 90 -26.56 2.04 0.68
N PRO A 91 -27.53 1.48 -0.06
CA PRO A 91 -27.83 0.06 0.04
C PRO A 91 -26.61 -0.78 -0.37
N ASP A 92 -26.36 -1.89 0.32
CA ASP A 92 -25.25 -2.81 0.00
C ASP A 92 -25.32 -3.30 -1.45
N THR A 93 -26.53 -3.50 -1.99
CA THR A 93 -26.76 -3.87 -3.41
C THR A 93 -26.30 -2.80 -4.41
N GLN A 94 -25.97 -1.58 -3.97
CA GLN A 94 -25.41 -0.51 -4.79
C GLN A 94 -23.91 -0.30 -4.58
N LEU A 95 -23.28 -1.01 -3.63
CA LEU A 95 -21.84 -1.01 -3.41
C LEU A 95 -21.16 -2.02 -4.35
N THR A 96 -21.22 -1.74 -5.65
CA THR A 96 -20.78 -2.66 -6.72
C THR A 96 -19.74 -2.05 -7.66
N ALA A 97 -19.23 -0.85 -7.35
CA ALA A 97 -18.23 -0.19 -8.19
C ALA A 97 -16.78 -0.60 -7.86
N GLY A 98 -16.58 -1.41 -6.82
CA GLY A 98 -15.29 -2.01 -6.43
C GLY A 98 -15.32 -3.54 -6.51
N ILE A 99 -14.19 -4.16 -6.17
CA ILE A 99 -14.03 -5.63 -6.10
C ILE A 99 -14.18 -6.11 -4.65
N ARG A 100 -15.29 -6.78 -4.34
CA ARG A 100 -15.62 -7.21 -2.97
C ARG A 100 -14.60 -8.19 -2.38
N GLU A 101 -14.02 -9.04 -3.23
CA GLU A 101 -12.97 -9.99 -2.85
C GLU A 101 -11.69 -9.29 -2.38
N LEU A 102 -11.49 -8.04 -2.79
CA LEU A 102 -10.39 -7.16 -2.33
C LEU A 102 -10.81 -6.25 -1.17
N GLY A 103 -12.03 -6.44 -0.64
CA GLY A 103 -12.61 -5.60 0.40
C GLY A 103 -13.02 -4.21 -0.11
N GLU A 104 -13.19 -4.01 -1.41
CA GLU A 104 -13.56 -2.72 -2.00
C GLU A 104 -15.08 -2.59 -2.13
N PHE A 105 -15.65 -1.66 -1.37
CA PHE A 105 -17.08 -1.38 -1.32
C PHE A 105 -17.30 0.05 -1.77
N PHE A 106 -17.52 0.22 -3.07
CA PHE A 106 -17.67 1.54 -3.68
C PHE A 106 -19.07 1.70 -4.28
N PHE A 107 -19.65 2.85 -4.00
CA PHE A 107 -20.83 3.39 -4.65
C PHE A 107 -20.41 4.24 -5.84
N ALA A 108 -21.08 4.10 -6.98
CA ALA A 108 -20.92 5.00 -8.12
C ALA A 108 -22.26 5.71 -8.40
N PRO A 109 -22.34 7.04 -8.28
CA PRO A 109 -23.51 7.81 -8.66
C PRO A 109 -23.87 7.54 -10.12
N ARG A 110 -25.15 7.24 -10.39
CA ARG A 110 -25.72 7.02 -11.75
C ARG A 110 -27.23 7.20 -11.72
N PRO A 111 -27.89 7.49 -12.85
CA PRO A 111 -29.35 7.50 -12.94
C PRO A 111 -29.98 6.20 -12.41
N GLY A 112 -31.03 6.31 -11.60
CA GLY A 112 -31.70 5.18 -10.96
C GLY A 112 -31.01 4.60 -9.72
N ARG A 113 -29.93 5.22 -9.23
CA ARG A 113 -29.31 4.90 -7.94
C ARG A 113 -29.90 5.78 -6.83
N VAL A 114 -29.60 5.44 -5.57
CA VAL A 114 -30.06 6.21 -4.41
C VAL A 114 -29.56 7.67 -4.44
N ILE A 115 -28.38 7.88 -5.02
CA ILE A 115 -27.82 9.19 -5.35
C ILE A 115 -27.41 9.16 -6.81
N GLU A 116 -28.05 9.96 -7.65
CA GLU A 116 -27.76 9.98 -9.08
C GLU A 116 -26.53 10.83 -9.41
N GLU A 117 -26.31 11.90 -8.64
CA GLU A 117 -25.18 12.81 -8.77
C GLU A 117 -24.84 13.38 -7.38
N ILE A 118 -23.55 13.46 -7.07
CA ILE A 118 -23.10 14.08 -5.81
C ILE A 118 -23.29 15.59 -5.90
N ARG A 119 -23.82 16.20 -4.83
CA ARG A 119 -24.01 17.65 -4.79
C ARG A 119 -22.66 18.37 -4.87
N PRO A 120 -22.57 19.49 -5.61
CA PRO A 120 -21.34 20.27 -5.66
C PRO A 120 -21.00 20.84 -4.27
N GLY A 121 -19.71 21.00 -4.00
CA GLY A 121 -19.21 21.51 -2.73
C GLY A 121 -18.79 20.41 -1.76
N ARG A 122 -18.81 20.70 -0.46
CA ARG A 122 -18.33 19.77 0.57
C ARG A 122 -19.34 18.65 0.78
N THR A 123 -18.90 17.41 0.54
CA THR A 123 -19.64 16.16 0.78
C THR A 123 -18.92 15.36 1.86
N CYS A 124 -19.66 14.82 2.83
CA CYS A 124 -19.09 13.97 3.87
C CYS A 124 -19.71 12.57 3.79
N ALA A 125 -18.86 11.56 3.74
CA ALA A 125 -19.23 10.16 3.77
C ALA A 125 -18.80 9.55 5.10
N ALA A 126 -19.60 8.62 5.60
CA ALA A 126 -19.31 7.88 6.82
C ALA A 126 -19.46 6.38 6.57
N VAL A 127 -18.64 5.60 7.27
CA VAL A 127 -18.70 4.14 7.29
C VAL A 127 -18.85 3.64 8.72
N VAL A 128 -19.75 2.69 8.93
CA VAL A 128 -19.76 1.80 10.08
C VAL A 128 -19.26 0.44 9.60
N ALA A 129 -18.04 0.08 9.96
CA ALA A 129 -17.45 -1.21 9.64
C ALA A 129 -17.78 -2.20 10.76
N ARG A 130 -18.50 -3.27 10.40
CA ARG A 130 -18.89 -4.36 11.30
C ARG A 130 -18.05 -5.61 11.06
N PRO A 131 -17.61 -6.31 12.12
CA PRO A 131 -16.89 -7.57 11.99
C PRO A 131 -17.86 -8.70 11.55
N LEU A 132 -17.40 -9.54 10.63
CA LEU A 132 -18.16 -10.70 10.12
C LEU A 132 -17.88 -12.00 10.87
N VAL A 133 -16.70 -12.11 11.49
CA VAL A 133 -16.22 -13.35 12.11
C VAL A 133 -16.23 -13.27 13.62
N ASP A 134 -15.80 -12.14 14.17
CA ASP A 134 -15.75 -11.90 15.61
C ASP A 134 -16.81 -10.86 15.99
N VAL A 135 -18.05 -11.32 16.19
CA VAL A 135 -19.21 -10.46 16.44
C VAL A 135 -19.12 -9.73 17.80
N ASP A 136 -18.23 -10.18 18.69
CA ASP A 136 -17.94 -9.51 19.96
C ASP A 136 -17.01 -8.30 19.79
N SER A 137 -16.34 -8.17 18.65
CA SER A 137 -15.56 -6.98 18.31
C SER A 137 -16.48 -5.78 18.08
N ALA A 138 -16.05 -4.61 18.55
CA ALA A 138 -16.82 -3.38 18.42
C ALA A 138 -16.87 -2.89 16.96
N ASP A 139 -18.00 -2.27 16.60
CA ASP A 139 -18.16 -1.54 15.35
C ASP A 139 -17.16 -0.38 15.27
N VAL A 140 -16.58 -0.20 14.08
CA VAL A 140 -15.65 0.90 13.81
C VAL A 140 -16.33 1.97 12.97
N LEU A 141 -16.47 3.16 13.53
CA LEU A 141 -16.99 4.33 12.84
C LEU A 141 -15.85 5.19 12.28
N PHE A 142 -15.97 5.58 11.02
CA PHE A 142 -15.05 6.53 10.39
C PHE A 142 -15.81 7.46 9.43
N GLU A 143 -15.51 8.75 9.50
CA GLU A 143 -16.09 9.77 8.63
C GLU A 143 -14.98 10.49 7.87
N TRP A 144 -15.22 10.80 6.60
CA TRP A 144 -14.33 11.61 5.78
C TRP A 144 -15.12 12.55 4.88
N CYS A 145 -14.53 13.71 4.58
CA CYS A 145 -15.14 14.69 3.67
C CYS A 145 -14.24 14.94 2.47
N PHE A 146 -14.85 15.26 1.34
CA PHE A 146 -14.19 15.66 0.10
C PHE A 146 -14.98 16.82 -0.55
N THR A 147 -14.38 17.45 -1.56
CA THR A 147 -15.04 18.50 -2.34
C THR A 147 -15.46 17.95 -3.69
N SER A 148 -16.75 18.00 -3.98
CA SER A 148 -17.28 17.62 -5.28
C SER A 148 -17.28 18.81 -6.24
N VAL A 149 -16.66 18.62 -7.41
CA VAL A 149 -16.48 19.65 -8.45
C VAL A 149 -17.08 19.23 -9.78
#